data_AF-A0ABD3FKR9-F1
#
_entry.id   AF-A0ABD3FKR9-F1
#
_cell.length_a   1.000
_cell.length_b   1.000
_cell.length_c   1.000
_cell.angle_alpha   90.00
_cell.angle_beta   90.00
_cell.angle_gamma   90.00
#
_symmetry.space_group_name_H-M   'P 1'
#
loop_
_entity.id
_entity.type
_entity.pdbx_description
1 polymer ?
#
loop_
_entity_poly.entity_id
_entity_poly.type
_entity_poly.pdbx_seq_one_letter_code
_entity_poly.pdbx_strand_id
1 'polypeptide(L)'
;MASSAPLPDRVSYVEAHRRFMALENPSTSVSDPNSQIFQDELTRALQYMKKCVQQRQLDGVLSINERFFELQNTQLYAFCVEYYLGMLTPKQTFFQQPQQSQGEEQKKRSGPTDHTRNVVYRIKFLREADVFLTEFLDRAESVGLLTEKKRREQYERLENKQFSLSRDEKIQRFQMQREMEKKMQEVQRKREEKGDSHVGGAKNEGADDLDEDEDDMEDLEREQLLTFIQLSVVKCMEEQASINQEKDMLESMLKMNAATEKQDLFSEAHRPPPPPQGQGIVRGIGDS
;
A
#
# COMPACT_ATOMS: atom_id res chain seq x y z
N MET A 1 12.85 -47.07 0.06
CA MET A 1 12.21 -46.18 1.05
C MET A 1 12.15 -44.80 0.44
N ALA A 2 10.96 -44.37 0.01
CA ALA A 2 10.78 -43.06 -0.61
C ALA A 2 10.88 -41.99 0.48
N SER A 3 11.86 -41.10 0.34
CA SER A 3 12.01 -39.89 1.15
C SER A 3 10.79 -39.01 0.94
N SER A 4 9.93 -38.87 1.94
CA SER A 4 8.90 -37.83 1.96
C SER A 4 9.60 -36.48 2.04
N ALA A 5 9.81 -35.84 0.90
CA ALA A 5 10.14 -34.43 0.87
C ALA A 5 9.04 -33.69 1.66
N PRO A 6 9.39 -32.79 2.60
CA PRO A 6 8.39 -31.97 3.26
C PRO A 6 7.62 -31.21 2.17
N LEU A 7 6.28 -31.28 2.22
CA LEU A 7 5.43 -30.48 1.33
C LEU A 7 5.89 -29.02 1.41
N PRO A 8 6.08 -28.32 0.29
CA PRO A 8 6.46 -26.92 0.33
C PRO A 8 5.43 -26.15 1.15
N ASP A 9 5.91 -25.32 2.06
CA ASP A 9 5.11 -24.46 2.93
C ASP A 9 4.25 -23.54 2.05
N ARG A 10 2.99 -23.93 1.80
CA ARG A 10 2.12 -23.22 0.87
C ARG A 10 1.73 -21.87 1.46
N VAL A 11 1.85 -20.82 0.65
CA VAL A 11 1.39 -19.48 1.04
C VAL A 11 -0.13 -19.43 1.12
N SER A 12 -0.64 -18.62 2.05
CA SER A 12 -2.03 -18.20 2.14
C SER A 12 -2.18 -16.74 1.71
N TYR A 13 -3.00 -16.48 0.68
CA TYR A 13 -3.30 -15.13 0.24
C TYR A 13 -4.18 -14.36 1.23
N VAL A 14 -5.02 -15.07 2.00
CA VAL A 14 -5.80 -14.51 3.11
C VAL A 14 -4.86 -13.95 4.18
N GLU A 15 -3.79 -14.67 4.51
CA GLU A 15 -2.77 -14.19 5.44
C GLU A 15 -2.02 -12.96 4.89
N ALA A 16 -1.77 -12.89 3.57
CA ALA A 16 -1.19 -11.70 2.97
C ALA A 16 -2.10 -10.48 3.15
N HIS A 17 -3.41 -10.64 2.91
CA HIS A 17 -4.40 -9.60 3.16
C HIS A 17 -4.46 -9.18 4.62
N ARG A 18 -4.47 -10.14 5.56
CA ARG A 18 -4.47 -9.86 7.01
C ARG A 18 -3.27 -9.00 7.41
N ARG A 19 -2.07 -9.36 6.95
CA ARG A 19 -0.84 -8.59 7.20
C ARG A 19 -0.91 -7.18 6.63
N PHE A 20 -1.45 -7.05 5.42
CA PHE A 20 -1.67 -5.74 4.81
C PHE A 20 -2.61 -4.89 5.66
N MET A 21 -3.79 -5.41 6.02
CA MET A 21 -4.77 -4.69 6.82
C MET A 21 -4.24 -4.30 8.20
N ALA A 22 -3.41 -5.15 8.82
CA ALA A 22 -2.76 -4.82 10.09
C ALA A 22 -1.80 -3.62 9.97
N LEU A 23 -1.02 -3.53 8.89
CA LEU A 23 -0.07 -2.44 8.64
C LEU A 23 -0.72 -1.15 8.11
N GLU A 24 -1.92 -1.23 7.55
CA GLU A 24 -2.72 -0.08 7.13
C GLU A 24 -3.54 0.52 8.27
N ASN A 25 -3.90 -0.27 9.28
CA ASN A 25 -4.79 0.19 10.35
C ASN A 25 -4.02 1.05 11.38
N PRO A 26 -4.38 2.36 11.54
CA PRO A 26 -3.72 3.26 12.49
C PRO A 26 -3.86 2.85 13.96
N SER A 27 -4.85 2.01 14.27
CA SER A 27 -5.17 1.56 15.62
C SER A 27 -4.38 0.32 16.08
N THR A 28 -3.52 -0.24 15.23
CA THR A 28 -2.64 -1.34 15.65
C THR A 28 -1.47 -0.82 16.50
N SER A 29 -0.96 -1.66 17.41
CA SER A 29 0.03 -1.32 18.45
C SER A 29 1.42 -0.91 17.93
N VAL A 30 1.57 -0.73 16.63
CA VAL A 30 2.82 -0.40 15.94
C VAL A 30 2.63 0.88 15.14
N SER A 31 2.13 1.92 15.81
CA SER A 31 1.61 3.13 15.14
C SER A 31 2.70 4.08 14.63
N ASP A 32 3.95 3.91 15.05
CA ASP A 32 5.08 4.72 14.54
C ASP A 32 5.75 4.00 13.35
N PRO A 33 5.60 4.52 12.12
CA PRO A 33 6.24 3.95 10.93
C PRO A 33 7.76 3.96 11.02
N ASN A 34 8.34 4.80 11.88
CA ASN A 34 9.78 4.89 12.08
C ASN A 34 10.29 3.93 13.17
N SER A 35 9.42 3.22 13.86
CA SER A 35 9.83 2.27 14.89
C SER A 35 10.46 1.01 14.26
N GLN A 36 11.47 0.44 14.93
CA GLN A 36 12.10 -0.80 14.48
C GLN A 36 11.07 -1.95 14.39
N ILE A 37 10.14 -2.02 15.35
CA ILE A 37 9.10 -3.05 15.37
C ILE A 37 8.21 -2.95 14.12
N PHE A 38 7.81 -1.74 13.73
CA PHE A 38 7.04 -1.53 12.49
C PHE A 38 7.82 -1.98 11.28
N GLN A 39 9.09 -1.56 11.17
CA GLN A 39 9.94 -1.90 10.02
C GLN A 39 10.22 -3.41 9.92
N ASP A 40 10.33 -4.11 11.06
CA ASP A 40 10.50 -5.57 11.09
C ASP A 40 9.22 -6.32 10.67
N GLU A 41 8.04 -5.86 11.12
CA GLU A 41 6.75 -6.41 10.66
C GLU A 41 6.51 -6.12 9.18
N LEU A 42 6.76 -4.88 8.73
CA LEU A 42 6.68 -4.47 7.34
C LEU A 42 7.59 -5.32 6.45
N THR A 43 8.84 -5.53 6.86
CA THR A 43 9.80 -6.36 6.11
C THR A 43 9.32 -7.80 5.99
N ARG A 44 8.78 -8.38 7.07
CA ARG A 44 8.22 -9.74 7.06
C ARG A 44 6.98 -9.84 6.18
N ALA A 45 6.10 -8.84 6.21
CA ALA A 45 4.92 -8.79 5.34
C ALA A 45 5.30 -8.70 3.86
N LEU A 46 6.22 -7.80 3.50
CA LEU A 46 6.71 -7.66 2.12
C LEU A 46 7.38 -8.95 1.61
N GLN A 47 8.20 -9.59 2.43
CA GLN A 47 8.81 -10.88 2.08
C GLN A 47 7.77 -11.98 1.86
N TYR A 48 6.75 -12.04 2.72
CA TYR A 48 5.66 -13.01 2.59
C TYR A 48 4.86 -12.77 1.30
N MET A 49 4.50 -11.52 1.01
CA MET A 49 3.78 -11.15 -0.22
C MET A 49 4.59 -11.45 -1.48
N LYS A 50 5.92 -11.24 -1.47
CA LYS A 50 6.80 -11.63 -2.59
C LYS A 50 6.80 -13.15 -2.81
N LYS A 51 6.77 -13.95 -1.73
CA LYS A 51 6.57 -15.41 -1.83
C LYS A 51 5.19 -15.74 -2.41
N CYS A 52 4.15 -15.01 -2.03
CA CYS A 52 2.81 -15.17 -2.62
C CYS A 52 2.82 -14.97 -4.13
N VAL A 53 3.49 -13.94 -4.65
CA VAL A 53 3.63 -13.70 -6.10
C VAL A 53 4.33 -14.88 -6.77
N GLN A 54 5.46 -15.34 -6.22
CA GLN A 54 6.22 -16.46 -6.77
C GLN A 54 5.40 -17.75 -6.82
N GLN A 55 4.72 -18.08 -5.71
CA GLN A 55 3.88 -19.28 -5.64
C GLN A 55 2.71 -19.18 -6.63
N ARG A 56 2.05 -18.02 -6.72
CA ARG A 56 0.95 -17.78 -7.67
C ARG A 56 1.38 -18.01 -9.13
N GLN A 57 2.60 -17.58 -9.48
CA GLN A 57 3.17 -17.81 -10.80
C GLN A 57 3.47 -19.29 -11.05
N LEU A 58 4.02 -20.00 -10.07
CA LEU A 58 4.30 -21.44 -10.17
C LEU A 58 3.01 -22.28 -10.30
N ASP A 59 1.96 -21.89 -9.59
CA ASP A 59 0.66 -22.57 -9.60
C ASP A 59 -0.20 -22.19 -10.83
N GLY A 60 0.22 -21.21 -11.62
CA GLY A 60 -0.56 -20.69 -12.76
C GLY A 60 -1.87 -20.01 -12.33
N VAL A 61 -1.98 -19.56 -11.07
CA VAL A 61 -3.17 -18.89 -10.56
C VAL A 61 -3.29 -17.50 -11.20
N LEU A 62 -4.47 -17.17 -11.72
CA LEU A 62 -4.74 -15.98 -12.55
C LEU A 62 -4.08 -15.99 -13.95
N SER A 63 -3.55 -17.13 -14.42
CA SER A 63 -2.97 -17.24 -15.78
C SER A 63 -4.00 -17.56 -16.87
N ILE A 64 -5.21 -17.97 -16.47
CA ILE A 64 -6.31 -18.38 -17.34
C ILE A 64 -7.23 -17.21 -17.68
N ASN A 65 -7.83 -17.23 -18.87
CA ASN A 65 -8.84 -16.27 -19.34
C ASN A 65 -10.18 -16.39 -18.59
N GLU A 66 -10.16 -16.70 -17.29
CA GLU A 66 -11.34 -16.64 -16.44
C GLU A 66 -11.81 -15.19 -16.36
N ARG A 67 -13.13 -15.00 -16.43
CA ARG A 67 -13.69 -13.67 -16.24
C ARG A 67 -13.53 -13.28 -14.79
N PHE A 68 -13.35 -11.99 -14.52
CA PHE A 68 -13.15 -11.50 -13.15
C PHE A 68 -14.20 -12.00 -12.14
N PHE A 69 -15.46 -12.07 -12.56
CA PHE A 69 -16.57 -12.51 -11.70
C PHE A 69 -16.61 -14.03 -11.46
N GLU A 70 -15.81 -14.83 -12.18
CA GLU A 70 -15.70 -16.28 -12.03
C GLU A 70 -14.60 -16.67 -11.04
N LEU A 71 -13.74 -15.71 -10.64
CA LEU A 71 -12.67 -15.94 -9.68
C LEU A 71 -13.24 -16.31 -8.30
N GLN A 72 -12.70 -17.36 -7.69
CA GLN A 72 -12.94 -17.76 -6.31
C GLN A 72 -12.38 -16.72 -5.32
N ASN A 73 -12.88 -16.69 -4.07
CA ASN A 73 -12.40 -15.75 -3.05
C ASN A 73 -10.88 -15.84 -2.83
N THR A 74 -10.32 -17.05 -2.84
CA THR A 74 -8.85 -17.25 -2.77
C THR A 74 -8.11 -16.59 -3.93
N GLN A 75 -8.65 -16.64 -5.15
CA GLN A 75 -8.08 -15.97 -6.34
C GLN A 75 -8.25 -14.45 -6.25
N LEU A 76 -9.35 -13.93 -5.67
CA LEU A 76 -9.54 -12.50 -5.40
C LEU A 76 -8.51 -11.98 -4.39
N TYR A 77 -8.19 -12.73 -3.34
CA TYR A 77 -7.06 -12.41 -2.45
C TYR A 77 -5.73 -12.41 -3.21
N ALA A 78 -5.49 -13.43 -4.03
CA ALA A 78 -4.28 -13.54 -4.84
C ALA A 78 -4.14 -12.38 -5.85
N PHE A 79 -5.27 -11.83 -6.34
CA PHE A 79 -5.32 -10.70 -7.26
C PHE A 79 -4.71 -9.43 -6.67
N CYS A 80 -4.85 -9.23 -5.35
CA CYS A 80 -4.50 -8.01 -4.65
C CYS A 80 -3.03 -7.92 -4.20
N VAL A 81 -2.24 -8.98 -4.37
CA VAL A 81 -0.90 -9.07 -3.76
C VAL A 81 0.03 -7.94 -4.22
N GLU A 82 0.01 -7.60 -5.49
CA GLU A 82 0.79 -6.48 -6.05
C GLU A 82 0.33 -5.12 -5.51
N TYR A 83 -0.97 -4.94 -5.31
CA TYR A 83 -1.48 -3.74 -4.64
C TYR A 83 -0.90 -3.63 -3.23
N TYR A 84 -0.88 -4.72 -2.45
CA TYR A 84 -0.31 -4.72 -1.10
C TYR A 84 1.19 -4.37 -1.12
N LEU A 85 1.95 -4.97 -2.04
CA LEU A 85 3.37 -4.69 -2.21
C LEU A 85 3.60 -3.22 -2.60
N GLY A 86 2.82 -2.69 -3.52
CA GLY A 86 2.93 -1.31 -3.99
C GLY A 86 2.59 -0.27 -2.92
N MET A 87 1.59 -0.54 -2.07
CA MET A 87 1.21 0.37 -0.98
C MET A 87 2.17 0.32 0.22
N LEU A 88 2.73 -0.86 0.52
CA LEU A 88 3.59 -1.05 1.70
C LEU A 88 5.07 -0.75 1.44
N THR A 89 5.57 -0.95 0.22
CA THR A 89 6.99 -0.71 -0.10
C THR A 89 7.43 0.73 0.20
N PRO A 90 6.64 1.78 -0.12
CA PRO A 90 6.96 3.16 0.26
C PRO A 90 6.93 3.42 1.78
N LYS A 91 6.45 2.50 2.61
CA LYS A 91 6.51 2.66 4.08
C LYS A 91 7.85 2.22 4.66
N GLN A 92 8.73 1.63 3.84
CA GLN A 92 10.06 1.26 4.28
C GLN A 92 10.91 2.49 4.55
N THR A 93 11.58 2.49 5.70
CA THR A 93 12.58 3.48 6.07
C THR A 93 13.94 2.82 6.08
N PHE A 94 14.95 3.53 5.59
CA PHE A 94 16.34 3.12 5.73
C PHE A 94 16.97 3.96 6.83
N PHE A 95 17.04 3.39 8.04
CA PHE A 95 17.80 3.99 9.13
C PHE A 95 19.22 3.44 9.12
N GLN A 96 20.20 4.28 8.78
CA GLN A 96 21.50 4.12 9.41
C GLN A 96 21.34 4.59 10.85
N GLN A 97 21.42 3.67 11.82
CA GLN A 97 21.75 4.10 13.18
C GLN A 97 23.00 4.96 13.07
N PRO A 98 23.05 6.14 13.72
CA PRO A 98 24.31 6.83 13.88
C PRO A 98 25.22 5.86 14.65
N GLN A 99 26.16 5.22 13.95
CA GLN A 99 27.36 4.75 14.62
C GLN A 99 27.88 5.98 15.34
N GLN A 100 27.87 5.94 16.67
CA GLN A 100 28.54 6.94 17.48
C GLN A 100 29.90 7.16 16.85
N SER A 101 30.09 8.36 16.30
CA SER A 101 31.33 8.84 15.74
C SER A 101 32.34 8.92 16.89
N GLN A 102 32.87 7.77 17.32
CA GLN A 102 34.15 7.74 18.01
C GLN A 102 35.21 8.09 16.97
N GLY A 103 35.91 9.19 17.23
CA GLY A 103 37.18 9.48 16.60
C GLY A 103 37.07 10.44 15.42
N GLU A 104 37.41 11.69 15.71
CA GLU A 104 38.14 12.59 14.83
C GLU A 104 39.02 11.84 13.81
N GLU A 105 38.59 11.77 12.56
CA GLU A 105 39.45 11.78 11.38
C GLU A 105 38.56 11.96 10.13
N GLN A 106 38.14 13.21 9.88
CA GLN A 106 37.63 13.63 8.58
C GLN A 106 38.79 13.66 7.56
N LYS A 107 39.35 12.49 7.24
CA LYS A 107 40.20 12.30 6.07
C LYS A 107 39.30 11.97 4.87
N LYS A 108 39.27 12.89 3.90
CA LYS A 108 38.87 12.71 2.49
C LYS A 108 37.97 11.49 2.22
N ARG A 109 36.68 11.59 2.53
CA ARG A 109 35.70 10.63 2.01
C ARG A 109 35.13 11.17 0.69
N SER A 110 35.59 10.63 -0.42
CA SER A 110 35.06 10.86 -1.78
C SER A 110 33.73 10.12 -2.01
N GLY A 111 32.90 9.97 -0.97
CA GLY A 111 31.70 9.14 -0.99
C GLY A 111 30.42 9.93 -0.69
N PRO A 112 29.24 9.43 -1.10
CA PRO A 112 27.96 10.07 -0.82
C PRO A 112 27.72 10.22 0.69
N THR A 113 27.14 11.36 1.10
CA THR A 113 26.70 11.59 2.49
C THR A 113 25.59 10.61 2.87
N ASP A 114 25.38 10.37 4.17
CA ASP A 114 24.35 9.43 4.63
C ASP A 114 22.93 9.89 4.22
N HIS A 115 22.70 11.21 4.15
CA HIS A 115 21.47 11.77 3.59
C HIS A 115 21.29 11.44 2.11
N THR A 116 22.35 11.57 1.31
CA THR A 116 22.33 11.16 -0.12
C THR A 116 22.01 9.67 -0.26
N ARG A 117 22.56 8.82 0.62
CA ARG A 117 22.25 7.38 0.63
C ARG A 117 20.78 7.12 0.97
N ASN A 118 20.23 7.80 1.96
CA ASN A 118 18.82 7.67 2.34
C ASN A 118 17.89 8.03 1.16
N VAL A 119 18.21 9.10 0.43
CA VAL A 119 17.48 9.51 -0.78
C VAL A 119 17.57 8.44 -1.87
N VAL A 120 18.75 7.86 -2.11
CA VAL A 120 18.91 6.78 -3.10
C VAL A 120 18.08 5.55 -2.72
N TYR A 121 18.04 5.16 -1.44
CA TYR A 121 17.17 4.07 -0.97
C TYR A 121 15.70 4.42 -1.11
N ARG A 122 15.30 5.66 -0.82
CA ARG A 122 13.93 6.12 -1.03
C ARG A 122 13.51 6.00 -2.49
N ILE A 123 14.34 6.47 -3.42
CA ILE A 123 14.11 6.30 -4.87
C ILE A 123 13.98 4.82 -5.24
N LYS A 124 14.80 3.94 -4.66
CA LYS A 124 14.70 2.49 -4.89
C LYS A 124 13.35 1.93 -4.46
N PHE A 125 12.88 2.26 -3.26
CA PHE A 125 11.56 1.81 -2.77
C PHE A 125 10.42 2.36 -3.63
N LEU A 126 10.49 3.63 -4.04
CA LEU A 126 9.49 4.24 -4.92
C LEU A 126 9.43 3.54 -6.29
N ARG A 127 10.59 3.20 -6.88
CA ARG A 127 10.64 2.46 -8.16
C ARG A 127 10.09 1.05 -8.04
N GLU A 128 10.42 0.36 -6.95
CA GLU A 128 9.90 -0.99 -6.70
C GLU A 128 8.38 -0.98 -6.49
N ALA A 129 7.86 -0.02 -5.73
CA ALA A 129 6.43 0.17 -5.55
C ALA A 129 5.71 0.44 -6.88
N ASP A 130 6.25 1.33 -7.73
CA ASP A 130 5.69 1.67 -9.04
C ASP A 130 5.57 0.47 -9.99
N VAL A 131 6.52 -0.48 -9.92
CA VAL A 131 6.44 -1.76 -10.66
C VAL A 131 5.23 -2.57 -10.19
N PHE A 132 5.06 -2.76 -8.88
CA PHE A 132 3.93 -3.53 -8.36
C PHE A 132 2.58 -2.85 -8.63
N LEU A 133 2.49 -1.53 -8.46
CA LEU A 133 1.26 -0.79 -8.78
C LEU A 133 0.92 -0.89 -10.28
N THR A 134 1.93 -0.88 -11.15
CA THR A 134 1.75 -1.08 -12.60
C THR A 134 1.20 -2.47 -12.90
N GLU A 135 1.81 -3.52 -12.35
CA GLU A 135 1.35 -4.90 -12.52
C GLU A 135 -0.11 -5.10 -12.04
N PHE A 136 -0.47 -4.48 -10.92
CA PHE A 136 -1.85 -4.52 -10.41
C PHE A 136 -2.83 -3.81 -11.35
N LEU A 137 -2.51 -2.61 -11.84
CA LEU A 137 -3.39 -1.83 -12.72
C LEU A 137 -3.53 -2.46 -14.09
N ASP A 138 -2.45 -3.01 -14.65
CA ASP A 138 -2.48 -3.70 -15.94
C ASP A 138 -3.32 -5.00 -15.82
N ARG A 139 -3.25 -5.70 -14.68
CA ARG A 139 -4.17 -6.81 -14.41
C ARG A 139 -5.62 -6.33 -14.28
N ALA A 140 -5.87 -5.25 -13.55
CA ALA A 140 -7.20 -4.65 -13.42
C ALA A 140 -7.78 -4.23 -14.78
N GLU A 141 -6.95 -3.74 -15.70
CA GLU A 141 -7.33 -3.48 -17.08
C GLU A 141 -7.70 -4.77 -17.82
N SER A 142 -6.85 -5.78 -17.77
CA SER A 142 -7.05 -7.05 -18.47
C SER A 142 -8.36 -7.76 -18.09
N VAL A 143 -8.80 -7.60 -16.84
CA VAL A 143 -10.03 -8.21 -16.32
C VAL A 143 -11.25 -7.26 -16.38
N GLY A 144 -11.10 -6.06 -16.95
CA GLY A 144 -12.18 -5.12 -17.19
C GLY A 144 -12.60 -4.25 -16.00
N LEU A 145 -11.85 -4.24 -14.90
CA LEU A 145 -12.07 -3.35 -13.76
C LEU A 145 -11.61 -1.92 -14.04
N LEU A 146 -10.60 -1.76 -14.89
CA LEU A 146 -10.10 -0.49 -15.37
C LEU A 146 -10.26 -0.44 -16.90
N THR A 147 -10.86 0.62 -17.42
CA THR A 147 -10.97 0.77 -18.87
C THR A 147 -9.60 1.11 -19.47
N GLU A 148 -9.27 0.54 -20.63
CA GLU A 148 -8.06 0.89 -21.41
C GLU A 148 -7.91 2.41 -21.59
N LYS A 149 -9.01 3.12 -21.87
CA LYS A 149 -9.02 4.58 -21.98
C LYS A 149 -8.46 5.26 -20.73
N LYS A 150 -8.99 4.93 -19.54
CA LYS A 150 -8.51 5.50 -18.27
C LYS A 150 -7.06 5.10 -17.97
N ARG A 151 -6.65 3.89 -18.31
CA ARG A 151 -5.25 3.45 -18.13
C ARG A 151 -4.31 4.28 -19.02
N ARG A 152 -4.66 4.46 -20.30
CA ARG A 152 -3.91 5.29 -21.24
C ARG A 152 -3.81 6.74 -20.79
N GLU A 153 -4.92 7.35 -20.39
CA GLU A 153 -4.95 8.72 -19.84
C GLU A 153 -4.03 8.86 -18.61
N GLN A 154 -3.92 7.82 -17.78
CA GLN A 154 -3.01 7.82 -16.65
C GLN A 154 -1.54 7.79 -17.10
N TYR A 155 -1.18 6.92 -18.06
CA TYR A 155 0.18 6.88 -18.60
C TYR A 155 0.59 8.22 -19.24
N GLU A 156 -0.29 8.82 -20.05
CA GLU A 156 -0.05 10.13 -20.65
C GLU A 156 0.19 11.22 -19.60
N ARG A 157 -0.56 11.20 -18.49
CA ARG A 157 -0.35 12.14 -17.37
C ARG A 157 1.01 11.93 -16.70
N LEU A 158 1.41 10.68 -16.47
CA LEU A 158 2.71 10.36 -15.86
C LEU A 158 3.87 10.82 -16.76
N GLU A 159 3.79 10.56 -18.07
CA GLU A 159 4.79 10.99 -19.04
C GLU A 159 4.91 12.52 -19.11
N ASN A 160 3.77 13.22 -19.08
CA ASN A 160 3.72 14.68 -19.08
C ASN A 160 3.98 15.32 -17.70
N LYS A 161 4.29 14.52 -16.67
CA LYS A 161 4.51 14.98 -15.28
C LYS A 161 3.32 15.76 -14.70
N GLN A 162 2.12 15.41 -15.14
CA GLN A 162 0.87 16.00 -14.69
C GLN A 162 0.30 15.17 -13.52
N PHE A 163 0.86 15.38 -12.33
CA PHE A 163 0.47 14.63 -11.13
C PHE A 163 -0.81 15.14 -10.45
N SER A 164 -1.22 16.38 -10.73
CA SER A 164 -2.43 16.97 -10.15
C SER A 164 -3.66 16.74 -11.02
N LEU A 165 -4.76 16.36 -10.38
CA LEU A 165 -6.08 16.30 -11.00
C LEU A 165 -6.79 17.65 -10.98
N SER A 166 -7.74 17.82 -11.89
CA SER A 166 -8.70 18.92 -11.82
C SER A 166 -9.59 18.80 -10.58
N ARG A 167 -10.21 19.91 -10.17
CA ARG A 167 -11.12 19.93 -9.02
C ARG A 167 -12.29 18.94 -9.18
N ASP A 168 -12.87 18.89 -10.38
CA ASP A 168 -14.04 18.04 -10.63
C ASP A 168 -13.67 16.56 -10.59
N GLU A 169 -12.50 16.19 -11.13
CA GLU A 169 -11.97 14.82 -11.00
C GLU A 169 -11.70 14.45 -9.54
N LYS A 170 -11.15 15.36 -8.73
CA LYS A 170 -10.95 15.13 -7.29
C LYS A 170 -12.29 14.89 -6.59
N ILE A 171 -13.32 15.67 -6.91
CA ILE A 171 -14.65 15.52 -6.33
C ILE A 171 -15.25 14.16 -6.72
N GLN A 172 -15.21 13.79 -8.00
CA GLN A 172 -15.73 12.51 -8.47
C GLN A 172 -15.00 11.32 -7.82
N ARG A 173 -13.67 11.38 -7.73
CA ARG A 173 -12.89 10.35 -7.04
C ARG A 173 -13.22 10.25 -5.57
N PHE A 174 -13.31 11.39 -4.88
CA PHE A 174 -13.69 11.43 -3.47
C PHE A 174 -15.08 10.82 -3.22
N GLN A 175 -16.07 11.15 -4.06
CA GLN A 175 -17.41 10.58 -3.97
C GLN A 175 -17.37 9.06 -4.17
N MET A 176 -16.68 8.59 -5.21
CA MET A 176 -16.53 7.17 -5.52
C MET A 176 -15.84 6.40 -4.39
N GLN A 177 -14.73 6.92 -3.84
CA GLN A 177 -14.04 6.30 -2.70
C GLN A 177 -14.96 6.23 -1.48
N ARG A 178 -15.62 7.34 -1.14
CA ARG A 178 -16.54 7.41 0.00
C ARG A 178 -17.69 6.41 -0.12
N GLU A 179 -18.25 6.24 -1.31
CA GLU A 179 -19.31 5.25 -1.56
C GLU A 179 -18.82 3.82 -1.36
N MET A 180 -17.64 3.48 -1.89
CA MET A 180 -17.05 2.15 -1.71
C MET A 180 -16.64 1.88 -0.26
N GLU A 181 -16.07 2.87 0.44
CA GLU A 181 -15.72 2.75 1.86
C GLU A 181 -16.96 2.58 2.73
N LYS A 182 -18.05 3.31 2.42
CA LYS A 182 -19.34 3.12 3.09
C LYS A 182 -19.87 1.70 2.85
N LYS A 183 -19.81 1.21 1.61
CA LYS A 183 -20.22 -0.16 1.29
C LYS A 183 -19.40 -1.20 2.05
N MET A 184 -18.08 -1.02 2.15
CA MET A 184 -17.21 -1.88 2.95
C MET A 184 -17.61 -1.91 4.43
N GLN A 185 -17.95 -0.76 5.02
CA GLN A 185 -18.43 -0.68 6.40
C GLN A 185 -19.80 -1.37 6.58
N GLU A 186 -20.71 -1.22 5.62
CA GLU A 186 -22.02 -1.88 5.66
C GLU A 186 -21.89 -3.41 5.59
N VAL A 187 -21.03 -3.94 4.72
CA VAL A 187 -20.74 -5.39 4.62
C VAL A 187 -20.07 -5.91 5.89
N GLN A 188 -19.10 -5.16 6.43
CA GLN A 188 -18.44 -5.52 7.69
C GLN A 188 -19.43 -5.59 8.85
N ARG A 189 -20.34 -4.62 8.97
CA ARG A 189 -21.38 -4.61 10.01
C ARG A 189 -22.31 -5.83 9.90
N LYS A 190 -22.78 -6.16 8.68
CA LYS A 190 -23.63 -7.34 8.46
C LYS A 190 -22.92 -8.64 8.88
N ARG A 191 -21.61 -8.73 8.61
CA ARG A 191 -20.78 -9.88 8.98
C ARG A 191 -20.62 -10.02 10.50
N GLU A 192 -20.46 -8.90 11.21
CA GLU A 192 -20.42 -8.87 12.68
C GLU A 192 -21.77 -9.26 13.29
N GLU A 193 -22.87 -8.73 12.75
CA GLU A 193 -24.24 -9.05 13.19
C GLU A 193 -24.55 -10.56 13.03
N LYS A 194 -24.15 -11.19 11.92
CA LYS A 194 -24.29 -12.64 11.69
C LYS A 194 -23.33 -13.48 12.54
N GLY A 195 -22.11 -12.99 12.79
CA GLY A 195 -21.14 -13.67 13.64
C GLY A 195 -21.57 -13.75 15.12
N ASP A 196 -22.21 -12.68 15.63
CA ASP A 196 -22.70 -12.63 17.01
C ASP A 196 -23.95 -13.50 17.24
N SER A 197 -24.83 -13.64 16.24
CA SER A 197 -25.97 -14.56 16.33
C SER A 197 -25.56 -16.03 16.46
N HIS A 198 -24.38 -16.39 15.93
CA HIS A 198 -23.86 -17.75 15.98
C HIS A 198 -23.26 -18.14 17.35
N VAL A 199 -22.85 -17.17 18.17
CA VAL A 199 -22.27 -17.43 19.51
C VAL A 199 -23.35 -17.52 20.62
N GLY A 200 -24.53 -16.94 20.39
CA GLY A 200 -25.65 -16.91 21.35
C GLY A 200 -26.76 -17.96 21.12
N GLY A 201 -26.77 -18.66 19.98
CA GLY A 201 -27.80 -19.63 19.61
C GLY A 201 -27.55 -21.02 20.18
N ALA A 202 -28.38 -21.44 21.13
CA ALA A 202 -28.32 -22.77 21.72
C ALA A 202 -28.67 -23.87 20.70
N LYS A 203 -27.65 -24.61 20.22
CA LYS A 203 -27.64 -26.02 19.75
C LYS A 203 -29.00 -26.69 19.49
N ASN A 204 -29.84 -26.18 18.60
CA ASN A 204 -31.08 -26.89 18.27
C ASN A 204 -31.64 -26.53 16.90
N GLU A 205 -30.79 -26.48 15.87
CA GLU A 205 -31.25 -26.37 14.49
C GLU A 205 -30.54 -27.43 13.64
N GLY A 206 -31.30 -28.01 12.72
CA GLY A 206 -30.95 -29.23 11.99
C GLY A 206 -29.75 -29.00 11.07
N ALA A 207 -29.19 -30.10 10.55
CA ALA A 207 -28.06 -30.06 9.62
C ALA A 207 -28.32 -29.28 8.30
N ASP A 208 -29.54 -28.79 8.07
CA ASP A 208 -29.94 -27.99 6.91
C ASP A 208 -29.60 -26.49 7.07
N ASP A 209 -29.61 -25.94 8.29
CA ASP A 209 -29.35 -24.49 8.53
C ASP A 209 -27.86 -24.14 8.54
N LEU A 210 -26.98 -25.13 8.76
CA LEU A 210 -25.53 -24.90 8.82
C LEU A 210 -24.91 -24.62 7.45
N ASP A 211 -25.46 -25.22 6.38
CA ASP A 211 -24.97 -25.04 5.01
C ASP A 211 -25.40 -23.68 4.44
N GLU A 212 -26.62 -23.19 4.77
CA GLU A 212 -27.09 -21.85 4.35
C GLU A 212 -26.30 -20.70 5.01
N ASP A 213 -25.91 -20.86 6.29
CA ASP A 213 -25.11 -19.88 7.03
C ASP A 213 -23.65 -19.77 6.52
N GLU A 214 -23.06 -20.86 6.03
CA GLU A 214 -21.71 -20.88 5.47
C GLU A 214 -21.67 -20.19 4.11
N ASP A 215 -22.62 -20.50 3.22
CA ASP A 215 -22.78 -19.87 1.91
C ASP A 215 -22.98 -18.35 2.04
N ASP A 216 -23.82 -17.93 2.98
CA ASP A 216 -24.09 -16.52 3.29
C ASP A 216 -22.83 -15.75 3.75
N MET A 217 -21.93 -16.41 4.48
CA MET A 217 -20.68 -15.83 4.95
C MET A 217 -19.64 -15.74 3.82
N GLU A 218 -19.58 -16.74 2.94
CA GLU A 218 -18.74 -16.71 1.73
C GLU A 218 -19.19 -15.59 0.78
N ASP A 219 -20.49 -15.39 0.61
CA ASP A 219 -21.07 -14.32 -0.21
C ASP A 219 -20.74 -12.93 0.33
N LEU A 220 -20.81 -12.74 1.66
CA LEU A 220 -20.39 -11.49 2.29
C LEU A 220 -18.88 -11.24 2.16
N GLU A 221 -18.05 -12.28 2.30
CA GLU A 221 -16.61 -12.19 2.05
C GLU A 221 -16.34 -11.80 0.59
N ARG A 222 -17.04 -12.42 -0.35
CA ARG A 222 -16.96 -12.11 -1.78
C ARG A 222 -17.33 -10.66 -2.05
N GLU A 223 -18.46 -10.19 -1.52
CA GLU A 223 -18.90 -8.80 -1.69
C GLU A 223 -17.87 -7.81 -1.14
N GLN A 224 -17.30 -8.11 0.03
CA GLN A 224 -16.24 -7.32 0.65
C GLN A 224 -15.00 -7.27 -0.25
N LEU A 225 -14.55 -8.42 -0.76
CA LEU A 225 -13.38 -8.54 -1.63
C LEU A 225 -13.55 -7.77 -2.94
N LEU A 226 -14.69 -7.91 -3.61
CA LEU A 226 -14.96 -7.21 -4.86
C LEU A 226 -14.97 -5.69 -4.65
N THR A 227 -15.61 -5.23 -3.57
CA THR A 227 -15.65 -3.81 -3.21
C THR A 227 -14.25 -3.29 -2.87
N PHE A 228 -13.46 -4.07 -2.12
CA PHE A 228 -12.09 -3.76 -1.79
C PHE A 228 -11.20 -3.64 -3.03
N ILE A 229 -11.32 -4.56 -3.99
CA ILE A 229 -10.55 -4.55 -5.24
C ILE A 229 -10.88 -3.29 -6.05
N GLN A 230 -12.17 -2.95 -6.19
CA GLN A 230 -12.59 -1.72 -6.90
C GLN A 230 -12.00 -0.46 -6.24
N LEU A 231 -12.05 -0.38 -4.91
CA LEU A 231 -11.44 0.72 -4.16
C LEU A 231 -9.92 0.76 -4.35
N SER A 232 -9.28 -0.42 -4.35
CA SER A 232 -7.82 -0.56 -4.53
C SER A 232 -7.36 -0.07 -5.90
N VAL A 233 -8.13 -0.27 -6.97
CA VAL A 233 -7.82 0.31 -8.30
C VAL A 233 -7.72 1.83 -8.23
N VAL A 234 -8.68 2.49 -7.56
CA VAL A 234 -8.70 3.95 -7.43
C VAL A 234 -7.52 4.43 -6.59
N LYS A 235 -7.29 3.80 -5.43
CA LYS A 235 -6.17 4.15 -4.53
C LYS A 235 -4.82 3.93 -5.22
N CYS A 236 -4.68 2.84 -5.96
CA CYS A 236 -3.47 2.54 -6.73
C CYS A 236 -3.14 3.61 -7.77
N MET A 237 -4.14 4.16 -8.47
CA MET A 237 -3.91 5.24 -9.43
C MET A 237 -3.42 6.54 -8.75
N GLU A 238 -3.92 6.83 -7.56
CA GLU A 238 -3.51 8.00 -6.77
C GLU A 238 -2.11 7.83 -6.20
N GLU A 239 -1.84 6.66 -5.62
CA GLU A 239 -0.53 6.32 -5.09
C GLU A 239 0.53 6.33 -6.18
N GLN A 240 0.24 5.78 -7.38
CA GLN A 240 1.17 5.82 -8.50
C GLN A 240 1.51 7.26 -8.93
N ALA A 241 0.53 8.18 -8.92
CA ALA A 241 0.79 9.60 -9.20
C ALA A 241 1.66 10.25 -8.11
N SER A 242 1.39 9.96 -6.83
CA SER A 242 2.16 10.48 -5.70
C SER A 242 3.61 9.98 -5.70
N ILE A 243 3.80 8.68 -5.91
CA ILE A 243 5.12 8.02 -6.01
C ILE A 243 5.93 8.63 -7.16
N ASN A 244 5.33 8.81 -8.33
CA ASN A 244 6.03 9.39 -9.48
C ASN A 244 6.39 10.87 -9.24
N GLN A 245 5.51 11.64 -8.59
CA GLN A 245 5.82 13.01 -8.20
C GLN A 245 7.01 13.09 -7.23
N GLU A 246 7.03 12.24 -6.19
CA GLU A 246 8.13 12.19 -5.22
C GLU A 246 9.43 11.72 -5.88
N LYS A 247 9.38 10.64 -6.66
CA LYS A 247 10.52 10.10 -7.42
C LYS A 247 11.14 11.16 -8.32
N ASP A 248 10.34 11.88 -9.11
CA ASP A 248 10.80 12.94 -9.99
C ASP A 248 11.49 14.08 -9.24
N MET A 249 10.94 14.46 -8.08
CA MET A 249 11.53 15.48 -7.21
C MET A 249 12.90 15.03 -6.67
N LEU A 250 12.98 13.82 -6.10
CA LEU A 250 14.21 13.28 -5.51
C LEU A 250 15.30 13.05 -6.57
N GLU A 251 14.94 12.54 -7.75
CA GLU A 251 15.88 12.36 -8.86
C GLU A 251 16.40 13.70 -9.38
N SER A 252 15.55 14.73 -9.45
CA SER A 252 15.96 16.09 -9.82
C SER A 252 16.91 16.68 -8.77
N MET A 253 16.61 16.51 -7.49
CA MET A 253 17.49 16.93 -6.39
C MET A 253 18.85 16.22 -6.44
N LEU A 254 18.86 14.92 -6.74
CA LEU A 254 20.09 14.13 -6.85
C LEU A 254 20.98 14.63 -8.00
N LYS A 255 20.37 14.95 -9.15
CA LYS A 255 21.09 15.54 -10.30
C LYS A 255 21.66 16.92 -9.96
N MET A 256 20.91 17.76 -9.26
CA MET A 256 21.37 19.09 -8.82
C MET A 256 22.52 19.00 -7.80
N ASN A 257 22.44 18.06 -6.86
CA ASN A 257 23.50 17.83 -5.87
C ASN A 257 24.80 17.34 -6.56
N ALA A 258 24.68 16.41 -7.52
CA ALA A 258 25.84 15.95 -8.31
C ALA A 258 26.47 17.06 -9.18
N ALA A 259 25.68 18.03 -9.66
CA ALA A 259 26.17 19.15 -10.46
C ALA A 259 26.80 20.27 -9.62
N THR A 260 26.61 20.26 -8.30
CA THR A 260 27.06 21.33 -7.40
C THR A 260 28.09 20.79 -6.42
N GLU A 261 29.39 20.93 -6.73
CA GLU A 261 30.51 20.46 -5.88
C GLU A 261 30.51 21.03 -4.44
N LYS A 262 29.68 22.05 -4.16
CA LYS A 262 29.69 22.83 -2.91
C LYS A 262 28.40 22.76 -2.06
N GLN A 263 27.33 22.12 -2.53
CA GLN A 263 26.04 22.14 -1.81
C GLN A 263 25.45 20.74 -1.67
N ASP A 264 25.63 20.13 -0.50
CA ASP A 264 24.81 18.98 -0.12
C ASP A 264 23.38 19.46 0.18
N LEU A 265 22.53 19.45 -0.86
CA LEU A 265 21.12 19.82 -0.78
C LEU A 265 20.31 18.93 0.18
N PHE A 266 20.86 17.79 0.59
CA PHE A 266 20.21 16.87 1.53
C PHE A 266 20.64 17.07 2.98
N SER A 267 21.55 18.01 3.25
CA SER A 267 21.98 18.35 4.61
C SER A 267 20.94 19.21 5.35
N GLU A 268 20.86 19.07 6.68
CA GLU A 268 19.94 19.86 7.51
C GLU A 268 20.13 21.37 7.38
N ALA A 269 21.31 21.84 6.97
CA ALA A 269 21.63 23.25 6.76
C ALA A 269 20.72 23.94 5.72
N HIS A 270 20.11 23.17 4.82
CA HIS A 270 19.23 23.68 3.76
C HIS A 270 17.75 23.41 4.03
N ARG A 271 17.39 22.85 5.19
CA ARG A 271 15.99 22.66 5.57
C ARG A 271 15.34 24.03 5.73
N PRO A 272 14.28 24.37 4.97
CA PRO A 272 13.62 25.64 5.16
C PRO A 272 13.12 25.74 6.61
N PRO A 273 13.24 26.92 7.26
CA PRO A 273 12.72 27.11 8.60
C PRO A 273 11.22 26.78 8.59
N PRO A 274 10.70 26.15 9.67
CA PRO A 274 9.28 25.88 9.76
C PRO A 274 8.51 27.19 9.54
N PRO A 275 7.37 27.15 8.82
CA PRO A 275 6.58 28.34 8.60
C PRO A 275 6.27 28.99 9.96
N PRO A 276 6.34 30.33 10.07
CA PRO A 276 6.07 31.02 11.32
C PRO A 276 4.68 30.60 11.79
N GLN A 277 4.64 29.87 12.91
CA GLN A 277 3.39 29.53 13.57
C GLN A 277 2.72 30.86 13.89
N GLY A 278 1.55 31.08 13.26
CA GLY A 278 0.84 32.34 13.35
C GLY A 278 0.74 32.78 14.80
N GLN A 279 1.23 33.98 15.09
CA GLN A 279 0.87 34.69 16.30
C GLN A 279 -0.65 34.62 16.38
N GLY A 280 -1.15 33.95 17.42
CA GLY A 280 -2.56 33.86 17.69
C GLY A 280 -3.16 35.26 17.59
N ILE A 281 -4.27 35.37 16.86
CA ILE A 281 -5.09 36.57 16.84
C ILE A 281 -5.44 36.87 18.31
N VAL A 282 -4.71 37.81 18.92
CA VAL A 282 -5.11 38.44 20.16
C VAL A 282 -6.35 39.24 19.78
N ARG A 283 -7.53 38.63 19.94
CA ARG A 283 -8.79 39.38 19.97
C ARG A 283 -8.65 40.34 21.14
N GLY A 284 -8.39 41.61 20.84
CA GLY A 284 -8.51 42.69 21.80
C GLY A 284 -9.93 42.67 22.36
N ILE A 285 -10.05 42.26 23.62
CA ILE A 285 -11.19 42.61 24.44
C ILE A 285 -10.99 44.10 24.74
N GLY A 286 -11.80 44.93 24.09
CA GLY A 286 -11.89 46.34 24.42
C GLY A 286 -12.63 46.49 25.75
N ASP A 287 -11.93 47.01 26.75
CA ASP A 287 -12.55 47.68 27.88
C ASP A 287 -12.97 49.08 27.44
N SER A 288 -14.28 49.33 27.38
CA SER A 288 -14.97 50.60 27.66
C SER A 288 -16.48 50.38 27.58
#